data_AF-A0A2D6X1P9-F1
#
_entry.id   AF-A0A2D6X1P9-F1
#
_cell.length_a   1.000
_cell.length_b   1.000
_cell.length_c   1.000
_cell.angle_alpha   90.00
_cell.angle_beta   90.00
_cell.angle_gamma   90.00
#
_symmetry.space_group_name_H-M   'P 1'
#
loop_
_entity.id
_entity.type
_entity.pdbx_description
1 polymer ?
#
loop_
_entity_poly.entity_id
_entity_poly.type
_entity_poly.pdbx_seq_one_letter_code
_entity_poly.pdbx_strand_id
1 'polypeptide(L)' 'MAKVSVHLGFTFRVGDLATNQYGRLDLNIDQIDTELPIDQQLDKAGQTADQVWSVLKRRVDAQIDEVLDK' A
#
# COMPACT_ATOMS: atom_id res chain seq x y z
N MET A 1 1.86 -21.33 -17.21
CA MET A 1 1.06 -20.27 -16.57
C MET A 1 1.85 -18.98 -16.58
N ALA A 2 1.42 -18.01 -17.38
CA ALA A 2 2.06 -16.70 -17.45
C ALA A 2 1.58 -15.84 -16.29
N LYS A 3 2.52 -15.25 -15.54
CA LYS A 3 2.22 -14.31 -14.44
C LYS A 3 2.56 -12.90 -14.89
N VAL A 4 1.70 -11.95 -14.53
CA VAL A 4 1.92 -10.53 -14.82
C VAL A 4 2.03 -9.76 -13.51
N SER A 5 2.91 -8.77 -13.50
CA SER A 5 3.06 -7.80 -12.42
C SER A 5 2.78 -6.40 -12.97
N VAL A 6 2.10 -5.58 -12.18
CA VAL A 6 1.81 -4.18 -12.50
C VAL A 6 2.42 -3.29 -11.44
N HIS A 7 3.24 -2.34 -11.87
CA HIS A 7 3.84 -1.30 -11.03
C HIS A 7 3.28 0.06 -11.42
N LEU A 8 2.74 0.79 -10.43
CA LEU A 8 2.28 2.16 -10.59
C LEU A 8 3.01 3.05 -9.58
N GLY A 9 3.95 3.86 -10.07
CA GLY A 9 4.64 4.87 -9.28
C GLY A 9 4.05 6.25 -9.54
N PHE A 10 3.55 6.90 -8.49
CA PHE A 10 3.09 8.28 -8.51
C PHE A 10 4.01 9.14 -7.64
N THR A 11 4.48 10.27 -8.19
CA THR A 11 5.30 11.24 -7.46
C THR A 11 4.59 12.58 -7.46
N PHE A 12 4.47 13.19 -6.29
CA PHE A 12 3.78 14.46 -6.11
C PHE A 12 4.56 15.36 -5.16
N ARG A 13 4.36 16.66 -5.31
CA ARG A 13 4.97 17.65 -4.44
C ARG A 13 4.19 17.75 -3.14
N VAL A 14 4.87 17.74 -2.00
CA VAL A 14 4.24 17.76 -0.66
C VAL A 14 4.56 19.03 0.13
N GLY A 15 5.44 19.88 -0.39
CA GLY A 15 5.89 21.10 0.25
C GLY A 15 5.81 22.33 -0.66
N ASP A 16 6.18 23.46 -0.08
CA ASP A 16 6.20 24.77 -0.75
C ASP A 16 7.01 24.75 -2.06
N LEU A 17 6.67 25.66 -2.98
CA LEU A 17 7.32 25.81 -4.29
C LEU A 17 8.81 26.16 -4.18
N ALA A 18 9.23 26.72 -3.04
CA ALA A 18 10.62 26.98 -2.71
C ALA A 18 11.38 25.74 -2.18
N THR A 19 10.68 24.66 -1.78
CA THR A 19 11.30 23.46 -1.22
C THR A 19 11.19 22.28 -2.19
N ASN A 20 12.27 21.50 -2.32
CA ASN A 20 12.30 20.29 -3.16
C ASN A 20 11.78 19.07 -2.39
N GLN A 21 10.55 19.17 -1.85
CA GLN A 21 9.92 18.09 -1.10
C GLN A 21 8.89 17.36 -1.97
N TYR A 22 9.17 16.08 -2.23
CA TYR A 22 8.34 15.20 -3.03
C TYR A 22 7.99 13.95 -2.25
N GLY A 23 6.73 13.53 -2.38
CA GLY A 23 6.21 12.27 -1.90
C GLY A 23 6.14 11.32 -3.09
N ARG A 24 6.61 10.10 -2.88
CA ARG A 24 6.49 9.02 -3.85
C ARG A 24 5.63 7.93 -3.26
N LEU A 25 4.64 7.51 -4.02
CA LEU A 25 3.78 6.38 -3.69
C LEU A 25 3.93 5.34 -4.80
N ASP A 26 4.42 4.16 -4.43
CA ASP A 26 4.59 3.03 -5.33
C ASP A 26 3.56 1.96 -4.98
N LEU A 27 2.73 1.59 -5.95
CA LEU A 27 1.74 0.52 -5.87
C LEU A 27 2.20 -0.64 -6.73
N ASN A 28 2.32 -1.82 -6.13
CA ASN A 28 2.69 -3.06 -6.80
C ASN A 28 1.58 -4.09 -6.66
N ILE A 29 1.15 -4.67 -7.78
CA ILE A 29 0.32 -5.86 -7.81
C ILE A 29 1.09 -6.95 -8.55
N ASP A 30 1.52 -7.96 -7.81
CA ASP A 30 2.35 -9.04 -8.31
C ASP A 30 1.60 -10.36 -8.44
N GLN A 31 2.13 -11.24 -9.28
CA GLN A 31 1.66 -12.62 -9.45
C GLN A 31 0.21 -12.77 -9.93
N ILE A 32 -0.26 -11.86 -10.78
CA ILE A 32 -1.58 -11.97 -11.41
C ILE A 32 -1.59 -13.18 -12.34
N ASP A 33 -2.52 -14.12 -12.11
CA ASP A 33 -2.75 -15.26 -12.99
C ASP A 33 -3.55 -14.82 -14.21
N THR A 34 -2.99 -15.02 -15.40
CA THR A 34 -3.62 -14.62 -16.67
C THR A 34 -4.72 -15.56 -17.14
N GLU A 35 -4.86 -16.73 -16.50
CA GLU A 35 -5.84 -17.75 -16.84
C GLU A 35 -7.12 -17.64 -15.98
N LEU A 36 -7.11 -16.83 -14.92
CA LEU A 36 -8.23 -16.61 -14.00
C LEU A 36 -8.81 -15.19 -14.13
N PRO A 37 -10.14 -14.99 -13.93
CA PRO A 37 -10.73 -13.66 -13.92
C PRO A 37 -10.09 -12.74 -12.87
N ILE A 38 -9.75 -11.51 -13.26
CA ILE A 38 -9.04 -10.54 -12.41
C ILE A 38 -9.84 -10.19 -11.14
N ASP A 39 -11.16 -10.04 -11.25
CA ASP A 39 -12.03 -9.64 -10.14
C ASP A 39 -11.97 -10.64 -8.98
N GLN A 40 -11.93 -11.94 -9.29
CA GLN A 40 -11.84 -12.99 -8.27
C GLN A 40 -10.49 -13.03 -7.56
N GLN A 41 -9.44 -12.56 -8.23
CA GLN A 41 -8.09 -12.47 -7.66
C GLN A 41 -7.96 -11.19 -6.82
N LEU A 42 -8.54 -10.09 -7.28
CA LEU A 42 -8.47 -8.78 -6.61
C LEU A 42 -9.36 -8.69 -5.36
N ASP A 43 -10.55 -9.29 -5.35
CA ASP A 43 -11.43 -9.27 -4.17
C ASP A 43 -10.75 -9.91 -2.94
N LYS A 44 -10.10 -11.06 -3.15
CA LYS A 44 -9.36 -11.75 -2.08
C LYS A 44 -8.09 -11.02 -1.69
N ALA A 45 -7.40 -10.41 -2.65
CA ALA A 45 -6.21 -9.61 -2.38
C ALA A 45 -6.55 -8.34 -1.58
N GLY A 46 -7.65 -7.65 -1.92
CA GLY A 46 -8.15 -6.47 -1.22
C GLY A 46 -8.49 -6.77 0.25
N GLN A 47 -9.25 -7.84 0.50
CA GLN A 47 -9.56 -8.27 1.87
C GLN A 47 -8.30 -8.58 2.69
N THR A 48 -7.29 -9.20 2.06
CA THR A 48 -6.02 -9.53 2.71
C THR A 48 -5.21 -8.27 3.02
N ALA A 49 -5.15 -7.34 2.07
CA ALA A 49 -4.46 -6.06 2.23
C ALA A 49 -5.07 -5.22 3.36
N ASP A 50 -6.40 -5.15 3.44
CA ASP A 50 -7.13 -4.44 4.50
C ASP A 50 -6.85 -5.04 5.89
N GLN A 51 -6.78 -6.37 6.00
CA GLN A 51 -6.41 -7.04 7.25
C GLN A 51 -4.97 -6.71 7.67
N VAL A 52 -4.02 -6.77 6.74
CA VAL A 52 -2.61 -6.41 7.00
C VAL A 52 -2.50 -4.95 7.43
N TRP A 53 -3.17 -4.04 6.73
CA TRP A 53 -3.22 -2.62 7.06
C TRP A 53 -3.80 -2.37 8.46
N SER A 54 -4.91 -3.03 8.80
CA SER A 54 -5.54 -2.94 10.13
C SER A 54 -4.62 -3.42 11.26
N VAL A 55 -3.83 -4.48 11.03
CA VAL A 55 -2.84 -4.96 12.00
C VAL A 55 -1.69 -3.97 12.16
N LEU A 56 -1.14 -3.46 11.05
CA LEU A 56 -0.04 -2.48 11.08
C LEU A 56 -0.48 -1.19 11.78
N LYS A 57 -1.65 -0.65 11.42
CA LYS A 57 -2.19 0.57 12.02
C LYS A 57 -2.34 0.43 13.52
N ARG A 58 -2.96 -0.64 14.01
CA ARG A 58 -3.11 -0.90 15.47
C ARG A 58 -1.77 -0.96 16.19
N ARG A 59 -0.73 -1.50 15.56
CA ARG A 59 0.60 -1.59 16.16
C ARG A 59 1.28 -0.22 16.25
N VAL A 60 1.10 0.62 15.25
CA VAL A 60 1.59 2.00 15.27
C VAL A 60 0.86 2.82 16.32
N ASP A 61 -0.48 2.76 16.34
CA ASP A 61 -1.30 3.47 17.33
C ASP A 61 -0.88 3.10 18.77
N ALA A 62 -0.73 1.79 19.06
CA ALA A 62 -0.28 1.33 20.38
C ALA A 62 1.13 1.81 20.78
N GLN A 63 2.06 1.91 19.82
CA GLN A 63 3.40 2.46 20.09
C GLN A 63 3.39 3.97 20.30
N ILE A 64 2.51 4.69 19.62
CA ILE A 64 2.33 6.13 19.81
C ILE A 64 1.75 6.39 21.21
N ASP A 65 0.73 5.64 21.62
CA ASP A 65 0.12 5.76 22.94
C ASP A 65 1.16 5.50 24.07
N GLU A 66 2.00 4.46 23.94
CA GLU A 66 3.11 4.20 24.88
C GLU A 66 4.14 5.33 24.99
N VAL A 67 4.32 6.10 23.91
CA VAL A 67 5.26 7.23 23.86
C VAL A 67 4.62 8.50 24.41
N LEU A 68 3.31 8.71 24.19
CA LEU A 68 2.57 9.89 24.64
C LEU A 68 2.16 9.83 26.13
N ASP A 69 2.04 8.63 26.70
CA ASP A 69 1.76 8.43 28.14
C ASP A 69 3.04 8.54 29.03
N LYS A 70 4.12 9.15 28.51
CA LYS A 70 5.34 9.51 29.24
C LYS A 70 5.55 11.01 29.30
#